data_AF-A0A4R4ZRZ7-F1
#
_entry.id   AF-A0A4R4ZRZ7-F1
#
_cell.length_a   1.000
_cell.length_b   1.000
_cell.length_c   1.000
_cell.angle_alpha   90.00
_cell.angle_beta   90.00
_cell.angle_gamma   90.00
#
_symmetry.space_group_name_H-M   'P 1'
#
loop_
_entity.id
_entity.type
_entity.pdbx_description
1 polymer ?
#
loop_
_entity_poly.entity_id
_entity_poly.type
_entity_poly.pdbx_seq_one_letter_code
_entity_poly.pdbx_strand_id
1 'polypeptide(L)'
;MSRILTVATDRPGAYPTIGAALLDAPDGATVVIAAGTYAETLELTGRTVTLRAEDGAEVVIDGSGADWPTIRAVDGSLSLHGLAVRSADNLTVSTERAALSLVSCTISGGSRPAVSVHAGPGVRIDQCTVSGAATGIIVEGAGGEISETTVRDVSGDGMVFALGADPTVTGGVISRCGGRGLYVYQYSRPSLADLEIGNTGAEGIGVAHGSNPVIRRVTVHDTRGPAVTVGPGCGGTIEGLRPSNTAEPAVQIAAGATVEVIEASPLTAASSGPIDELLADLDTMVGLPEVKGEVRALVDEIQVNEWRRTAGLSVGGVSHHLIFAGAPGTGKTTVARLYGKLLKALGVLPDGGFTEVSRRDLVGQYIGHTAEKTTQVFEKSLGGVLFIDEAYTLSRSAGNGGDFGQEAIDALVKLMEDHRDEIAVIVAGYTVEMNDFLAANPGLGSRFSKTIEFENYSASELLLITDRMVAGGDYLLDPAAGAPLTSYFDRIAGGPNFGNAREARRLVEGMRKAQSQRLRLLGRMPTTDELRELLADDVLAAAGVR
;
A
#
# COMPACT_ATOMS: atom_id res chain seq x y z
N MET A 1 5.61 -11.10 -42.59
CA MET A 1 6.53 -10.51 -41.58
C MET A 1 6.19 -9.03 -41.52
N SER A 2 5.86 -8.50 -40.35
CA SER A 2 5.63 -7.07 -40.19
C SER A 2 6.92 -6.32 -40.54
N ARG A 3 6.82 -5.32 -41.41
CA ARG A 3 7.97 -4.49 -41.79
C ARG A 3 8.27 -3.56 -40.61
N ILE A 4 9.55 -3.50 -40.22
CA ILE A 4 10.02 -2.59 -39.17
C ILE A 4 10.60 -1.35 -39.85
N LEU A 5 10.16 -0.18 -39.42
CA LEU A 5 10.70 1.13 -39.82
C LEU A 5 11.28 1.81 -38.58
N THR A 6 12.43 2.46 -38.72
CA THR A 6 13.09 3.16 -37.61
C THR A 6 12.96 4.66 -37.80
N VAL A 7 12.55 5.37 -36.75
CA VAL A 7 12.46 6.83 -36.70
C VAL A 7 13.52 7.35 -35.74
N ALA A 8 14.34 8.30 -36.20
CA ALA A 8 15.32 9.01 -35.39
C ALA A 8 15.72 10.30 -36.13
N THR A 9 15.85 11.40 -35.38
CA THR A 9 16.13 12.74 -35.96
C THR A 9 17.55 12.88 -36.53
N ASP A 10 18.51 12.09 -36.03
CA ASP A 10 19.94 12.24 -36.30
C ASP A 10 20.63 10.94 -36.75
N ARG A 11 19.88 9.85 -36.96
CA ARG A 11 20.43 8.54 -37.35
C ARG A 11 20.38 8.37 -38.88
N PRO A 12 21.53 8.21 -39.57
CA PRO A 12 21.54 7.94 -41.01
C PRO A 12 20.75 6.68 -41.36
N GLY A 13 19.87 6.79 -42.37
CA GLY A 13 19.03 5.67 -42.82
C GLY A 13 17.74 5.45 -42.02
N ALA A 14 17.52 6.20 -40.93
CA ALA A 14 16.23 6.28 -40.26
C ALA A 14 15.34 7.36 -40.88
N TYR A 15 14.04 7.26 -40.64
CA TYR A 15 13.09 8.32 -40.99
C TYR A 15 13.25 9.48 -40.00
N PRO A 16 13.26 10.74 -40.48
CA PRO A 16 13.47 11.90 -39.61
C PRO A 16 12.24 12.25 -38.76
N THR A 17 11.06 11.78 -39.16
CA THR A 17 9.77 12.03 -38.49
C THR A 17 8.91 10.78 -38.49
N ILE A 18 7.98 10.68 -37.54
CA ILE A 18 7.05 9.55 -37.44
C ILE A 18 6.11 9.56 -38.64
N GLY A 19 5.60 10.73 -39.03
CA GLY A 19 4.75 10.89 -40.21
C GLY A 19 5.42 10.42 -41.50
N ALA A 20 6.72 10.69 -41.69
CA ALA A 20 7.45 10.21 -42.86
C ALA A 20 7.56 8.68 -42.89
N ALA A 21 7.82 8.04 -41.74
CA ALA A 21 7.80 6.58 -41.66
C ALA A 21 6.42 6.02 -41.95
N LEU A 22 5.35 6.64 -41.44
CA LEU A 22 3.98 6.20 -41.65
C LEU A 22 3.53 6.28 -43.12
N LEU A 23 4.03 7.26 -43.89
CA LEU A 23 3.73 7.35 -45.32
C LEU A 23 4.22 6.13 -46.10
N ASP A 24 5.41 5.62 -45.74
CA ASP A 24 6.03 4.45 -46.37
C ASP A 24 5.69 3.11 -45.70
N ALA A 25 5.08 3.17 -44.50
CA ALA A 25 4.72 1.99 -43.72
C ALA A 25 3.60 1.20 -44.42
N PRO A 26 3.81 -0.10 -44.73
CA PRO A 26 2.72 -0.96 -45.16
C PRO A 26 1.75 -1.22 -44.00
N ASP A 27 0.56 -1.72 -44.32
CA ASP A 27 -0.41 -2.16 -43.30
C ASP A 27 0.20 -3.27 -42.41
N GLY A 28 -0.03 -3.16 -41.10
CA GLY A 28 0.55 -4.04 -40.08
C GLY A 28 2.03 -3.78 -39.76
N ALA A 29 2.59 -2.65 -40.19
CA ALA A 29 3.99 -2.30 -39.89
C ALA A 29 4.20 -1.88 -38.43
N THR A 30 5.45 -2.05 -37.98
CA THR A 30 5.92 -1.56 -36.69
C THR A 30 6.91 -0.42 -36.91
N VAL A 31 6.62 0.75 -36.34
CA VAL A 31 7.50 1.91 -36.34
C VAL A 31 8.18 1.99 -34.97
N VAL A 32 9.50 1.78 -34.94
CA VAL A 32 10.33 1.87 -33.75
C VAL A 32 10.94 3.27 -33.69
N ILE A 33 10.72 3.97 -32.58
CA ILE A 33 11.03 5.39 -32.44
C ILE A 33 12.16 5.55 -31.42
N ALA A 34 13.26 6.18 -31.83
CA ALA A 34 14.38 6.49 -30.95
C ALA A 34 14.04 7.66 -30.02
N ALA A 35 14.82 7.80 -28.94
CA ALA A 35 14.61 8.83 -27.92
C ALA A 35 14.53 10.24 -28.52
N GLY A 36 13.59 11.04 -28.03
CA GLY A 36 13.38 12.40 -28.52
C GLY A 36 11.96 12.90 -28.35
N THR A 37 11.78 14.19 -28.65
CA THR A 37 10.47 14.83 -28.72
C THR A 37 10.12 15.10 -30.18
N TYR A 38 8.99 14.55 -30.62
CA TYR A 38 8.49 14.62 -31.97
C TYR A 38 7.26 15.52 -32.00
N ALA A 39 7.44 16.76 -32.46
CA ALA A 39 6.37 17.74 -32.58
C ALA A 39 5.51 17.44 -33.82
N GLU A 40 4.59 16.48 -33.70
CA GLU A 40 3.83 15.92 -34.80
C GLU A 40 2.38 15.62 -34.37
N THR A 41 1.48 15.60 -35.37
CA THR A 41 0.15 15.01 -35.24
C THR A 41 0.01 13.90 -36.27
N LEU A 42 -0.62 12.79 -35.87
CA LEU A 42 -0.67 11.56 -36.66
C LEU A 42 -2.12 11.18 -36.93
N GLU A 43 -2.50 11.08 -38.20
CA GLU A 43 -3.80 10.57 -38.63
C GLU A 43 -3.65 9.27 -39.41
N LEU A 44 -4.28 8.21 -38.91
CA LEU A 44 -4.26 6.87 -39.49
C LEU A 44 -5.67 6.50 -39.92
N THR A 45 -5.91 6.43 -41.23
CA THR A 45 -7.22 6.01 -41.77
C THR A 45 -7.09 4.72 -42.54
N GLY A 46 -7.88 3.68 -42.21
CA GLY A 46 -7.86 2.43 -42.96
C GLY A 46 -6.63 1.55 -42.67
N ARG A 47 -5.92 1.77 -41.55
CA ARG A 47 -4.58 1.20 -41.31
C ARG A 47 -4.42 0.55 -39.94
N THR A 48 -3.62 -0.50 -39.92
CA THR A 48 -3.11 -1.21 -38.75
C THR A 48 -1.65 -0.85 -38.55
N VAL A 49 -1.32 -0.16 -37.46
CA VAL A 49 0.06 0.25 -37.19
C VAL A 49 0.41 0.10 -35.71
N THR A 50 1.65 -0.33 -35.45
CA THR A 50 2.26 -0.31 -34.12
C THR A 50 3.32 0.77 -34.04
N LEU A 51 3.20 1.69 -33.10
CA LEU A 51 4.24 2.65 -32.73
C LEU A 51 4.86 2.20 -31.39
N ARG A 52 6.18 2.09 -31.35
CA ARG A 52 6.89 1.58 -30.17
C ARG A 52 8.14 2.40 -29.91
N ALA A 53 8.39 2.73 -28.64
CA ALA A 53 9.69 3.27 -28.23
C ALA A 53 10.80 2.22 -28.39
N GLU A 54 11.98 2.64 -28.83
CA GLU A 54 13.20 1.83 -28.74
C GLU A 54 13.47 1.46 -27.26
N ASP A 55 14.08 0.31 -27.00
CA ASP A 55 14.20 -0.19 -25.62
C ASP A 55 15.03 0.79 -24.75
N GLY A 56 14.44 1.25 -23.65
CA GLY A 56 15.04 2.24 -22.75
C GLY A 56 15.01 3.70 -23.26
N ALA A 57 14.37 3.96 -24.41
CA ALA A 57 14.26 5.29 -24.97
C ALA A 57 13.06 6.05 -24.39
N GLU A 58 13.28 7.32 -24.01
CA GLU A 58 12.19 8.24 -23.69
C GLU A 58 11.73 8.93 -24.98
N VAL A 59 10.49 8.62 -25.40
CA VAL A 59 9.89 9.14 -26.62
C VAL A 59 8.64 9.93 -26.30
N VAL A 60 8.61 11.19 -26.72
CA VAL A 60 7.46 12.09 -26.54
C VAL A 60 6.90 12.46 -27.91
N ILE A 61 5.63 12.17 -28.15
CA ILE A 61 4.87 12.68 -29.29
C ILE A 61 4.07 13.90 -28.81
N ASP A 62 4.41 15.07 -29.33
CA ASP A 62 3.91 16.35 -28.85
C ASP A 62 3.01 17.03 -29.89
N GLY A 63 1.70 17.00 -29.63
CA GLY A 63 0.69 17.68 -30.44
C GLY A 63 0.21 19.01 -29.84
N SER A 64 0.91 19.56 -28.84
CA SER A 64 0.44 20.73 -28.07
C SER A 64 0.24 22.01 -28.91
N GLY A 65 0.86 22.10 -30.08
CA GLY A 65 0.71 23.23 -31.00
C GLY A 65 -0.36 23.05 -32.09
N ALA A 66 -1.17 21.98 -32.04
CA ALA A 66 -2.07 21.61 -33.13
C ALA A 66 -3.57 21.73 -32.77
N ASP A 67 -4.36 22.06 -33.78
CA ASP A 67 -5.84 22.12 -33.72
C ASP A 67 -6.51 20.75 -33.93
N TRP A 68 -5.73 19.68 -34.02
CA TRP A 68 -6.17 18.31 -34.25
C TRP A 68 -5.69 17.39 -33.12
N PRO A 69 -6.28 16.19 -32.96
CA PRO A 69 -5.76 15.24 -31.99
C PRO A 69 -4.30 14.89 -32.24
N THR A 70 -3.51 14.70 -31.18
CA THR A 70 -2.09 14.32 -31.34
C THR A 70 -1.95 13.01 -32.11
N ILE A 71 -2.80 12.01 -31.79
CA ILE A 71 -2.93 10.79 -32.57
C ILE A 71 -4.41 10.49 -32.80
N ARG A 72 -4.80 10.35 -34.06
CA ARG A 72 -6.15 9.95 -34.48
C ARG A 72 -6.08 8.69 -35.34
N ALA A 73 -6.84 7.66 -34.98
CA ALA A 73 -7.04 6.48 -35.82
C ALA A 73 -8.50 6.31 -36.20
N VAL A 74 -8.77 6.11 -37.48
CA VAL A 74 -10.10 5.87 -38.05
C VAL A 74 -10.03 4.59 -38.87
N ASP A 75 -11.00 3.67 -38.70
CA ASP A 75 -11.07 2.44 -39.51
C ASP A 75 -9.77 1.62 -39.51
N GLY A 76 -9.44 0.95 -38.41
CA GLY A 76 -8.19 0.18 -38.37
C GLY A 76 -7.78 -0.24 -36.97
N SER A 77 -6.47 -0.22 -36.70
CA SER A 77 -5.91 -0.57 -35.39
C SER A 77 -4.67 0.25 -35.08
N LEU A 78 -4.63 0.81 -33.88
CA LEU A 78 -3.49 1.56 -33.36
C LEU A 78 -2.95 0.87 -32.11
N SER A 79 -1.66 0.54 -32.12
CA SER A 79 -0.95 0.03 -30.93
C SER A 79 0.20 0.93 -30.56
N LEU A 80 0.21 1.44 -29.31
CA LEU A 80 1.27 2.28 -28.74
C LEU A 80 1.94 1.53 -27.59
N HIS A 81 3.28 1.50 -27.59
CA HIS A 81 4.08 0.81 -26.56
C HIS A 81 5.21 1.68 -26.04
N GLY A 82 5.21 1.98 -24.74
CA GLY A 82 6.32 2.69 -24.09
C GLY A 82 6.45 4.17 -24.50
N LEU A 83 5.38 4.77 -25.01
CA LEU A 83 5.39 6.14 -25.54
C LEU A 83 4.76 7.13 -24.57
N ALA A 84 5.31 8.34 -24.51
CA ALA A 84 4.63 9.50 -23.95
C ALA A 84 3.92 10.27 -25.08
N VAL A 85 2.64 10.59 -24.89
CA VAL A 85 1.86 11.38 -25.86
C VAL A 85 1.23 12.55 -25.13
N ARG A 86 1.40 13.76 -25.65
CA ARG A 86 0.83 14.96 -25.04
C ARG A 86 0.08 15.88 -26.00
N SER A 87 -0.94 16.55 -25.49
CA SER A 87 -1.68 17.62 -26.16
C SER A 87 -1.93 18.78 -25.18
N ALA A 88 -2.27 19.97 -25.70
CA ALA A 88 -2.68 21.11 -24.88
C ALA A 88 -4.20 21.34 -24.99
N ASP A 89 -4.69 21.79 -26.13
CA ASP A 89 -6.10 22.19 -26.29
C ASP A 89 -6.97 21.19 -27.08
N ASN A 90 -6.45 19.99 -27.31
CA ASN A 90 -7.12 18.97 -28.11
C ASN A 90 -7.08 17.56 -27.49
N LEU A 91 -7.78 16.63 -28.12
CA LEU A 91 -7.72 15.21 -27.74
C LEU A 91 -6.28 14.70 -27.90
N THR A 92 -5.78 13.92 -26.95
CA THR A 92 -4.41 13.39 -27.05
C THR A 92 -4.38 12.16 -27.96
N VAL A 93 -5.17 11.15 -27.64
CA VAL A 93 -5.34 9.93 -28.45
C VAL A 93 -6.82 9.71 -28.71
N SER A 94 -7.20 9.60 -29.98
CA SER A 94 -8.59 9.40 -30.40
C SER A 94 -8.70 8.27 -31.40
N THR A 95 -9.67 7.39 -31.21
CA THR A 95 -9.99 6.31 -32.14
C THR A 95 -11.47 6.31 -32.51
N GLU A 96 -11.76 6.11 -33.79
CA GLU A 96 -13.12 6.06 -34.33
C GLU A 96 -13.25 4.83 -35.23
N ARG A 97 -14.11 3.87 -34.85
CA ARG A 97 -14.25 2.58 -35.56
C ARG A 97 -12.91 1.86 -35.75
N ALA A 98 -12.00 2.03 -34.78
CA ALA A 98 -10.66 1.48 -34.79
C ALA A 98 -10.31 0.83 -33.44
N ALA A 99 -9.50 -0.23 -33.46
CA ALA A 99 -8.99 -0.87 -32.26
C ALA A 99 -7.90 0.00 -31.63
N LEU A 100 -7.85 0.06 -30.30
CA LEU A 100 -6.80 0.76 -29.56
C LEU A 100 -6.09 -0.19 -28.60
N SER A 101 -4.76 -0.20 -28.64
CA SER A 101 -3.92 -0.85 -27.64
C SER A 101 -2.88 0.13 -27.11
N LEU A 102 -2.92 0.43 -25.82
CA LEU A 102 -1.94 1.24 -25.10
C LEU A 102 -1.25 0.36 -24.06
N VAL A 103 0.08 0.26 -24.10
CA VAL A 103 0.84 -0.55 -23.13
C VAL A 103 2.03 0.25 -22.61
N SER A 104 2.11 0.42 -21.29
CA SER A 104 3.20 1.16 -20.63
C SER A 104 3.36 2.59 -21.17
N CYS A 105 2.25 3.23 -21.54
CA CYS A 105 2.22 4.58 -22.10
C CYS A 105 1.87 5.64 -21.05
N THR A 106 2.42 6.84 -21.23
CA THR A 106 2.05 8.04 -20.46
C THR A 106 1.29 9.00 -21.37
N ILE A 107 0.02 9.25 -21.09
CA ILE A 107 -0.82 10.15 -21.88
C ILE A 107 -1.14 11.38 -21.04
N SER A 108 -0.77 12.57 -21.53
CA SER A 108 -1.15 13.82 -20.87
C SER A 108 -1.97 14.71 -21.78
N GLY A 109 -3.17 15.09 -21.33
CA GLY A 109 -4.05 15.99 -22.07
C GLY A 109 -3.96 17.43 -21.61
N GLY A 110 -5.00 18.18 -21.95
CA GLY A 110 -5.29 19.50 -21.40
C GLY A 110 -6.79 19.74 -21.35
N SER A 111 -7.33 20.64 -22.18
CA SER A 111 -8.75 21.03 -22.08
C SER A 111 -9.77 20.02 -22.65
N ARG A 112 -9.31 18.90 -23.21
CA ARG A 112 -10.15 17.84 -23.82
C ARG A 112 -9.79 16.45 -23.25
N PRO A 113 -10.55 15.39 -23.61
CA PRO A 113 -10.23 14.04 -23.15
C PRO A 113 -8.83 13.58 -23.59
N ALA A 114 -8.10 12.92 -22.69
CA ALA A 114 -6.78 12.38 -23.03
C ALA A 114 -6.89 11.16 -23.95
N VAL A 115 -7.74 10.19 -23.61
CA VAL A 115 -8.01 9.03 -24.45
C VAL A 115 -9.49 8.97 -24.79
N SER A 116 -9.82 8.84 -26.07
CA SER A 116 -11.19 8.68 -26.56
C SER A 116 -11.29 7.50 -27.52
N VAL A 117 -12.22 6.60 -27.27
CA VAL A 117 -12.53 5.44 -28.11
C VAL A 117 -14.01 5.49 -28.49
N HIS A 118 -14.29 5.58 -29.78
CA HIS A 118 -15.66 5.66 -30.30
C HIS A 118 -15.95 4.51 -31.27
N ALA A 119 -16.92 3.66 -30.94
CA ALA A 119 -17.44 2.57 -31.78
C ALA A 119 -16.37 1.61 -32.33
N GLY A 120 -15.31 1.35 -31.54
CA GLY A 120 -14.21 0.47 -31.92
C GLY A 120 -14.47 -1.02 -31.67
N PRO A 121 -13.77 -1.93 -32.37
CA PRO A 121 -13.87 -3.38 -32.16
C PRO A 121 -13.28 -3.84 -30.81
N GLY A 122 -12.54 -2.98 -30.10
CA GLY A 122 -12.02 -3.27 -28.76
C GLY A 122 -10.98 -2.25 -28.30
N VAL A 123 -10.87 -2.09 -26.97
CA VAL A 123 -9.83 -1.29 -26.31
C VAL A 123 -8.97 -2.16 -25.39
N ARG A 124 -7.65 -1.97 -25.41
CA ARG A 124 -6.71 -2.50 -24.44
C ARG A 124 -5.87 -1.36 -23.87
N ILE A 125 -5.90 -1.13 -22.57
CA ILE A 125 -5.05 -0.14 -21.90
C ILE A 125 -4.41 -0.84 -20.70
N ASP A 126 -3.10 -0.95 -20.68
CA ASP A 126 -2.38 -1.78 -19.72
C ASP A 126 -1.15 -1.05 -19.18
N GLN A 127 -1.03 -0.95 -17.86
CA GLN A 127 0.08 -0.28 -17.17
C GLN A 127 0.29 1.17 -17.64
N CYS A 128 -0.79 1.88 -17.93
CA CYS A 128 -0.73 3.25 -18.44
C CYS A 128 -0.91 4.29 -17.35
N THR A 129 -0.36 5.49 -17.57
CA THR A 129 -0.67 6.67 -16.75
C THR A 129 -1.35 7.73 -17.61
N VAL A 130 -2.51 8.21 -17.19
CA VAL A 130 -3.27 9.29 -17.85
C VAL A 130 -3.42 10.46 -16.90
N SER A 131 -3.08 11.67 -17.36
CA SER A 131 -3.17 12.87 -16.51
C SER A 131 -3.39 14.20 -17.23
N GLY A 132 -3.70 15.25 -16.47
CA GLY A 132 -3.70 16.63 -16.96
C GLY A 132 -4.83 16.97 -17.95
N ALA A 133 -5.87 16.14 -18.04
CA ALA A 133 -6.93 16.26 -19.04
C ALA A 133 -8.27 16.74 -18.46
N ALA A 134 -9.18 17.22 -19.31
CA ALA A 134 -10.55 17.50 -18.90
C ALA A 134 -11.34 16.23 -18.57
N THR A 135 -11.01 15.14 -19.24
CA THR A 135 -11.50 13.80 -18.93
C THR A 135 -10.35 12.83 -19.17
N GLY A 136 -10.14 11.85 -18.30
CA GLY A 136 -9.04 10.91 -18.48
C GLY A 136 -9.26 10.00 -19.69
N ILE A 137 -10.18 9.04 -19.55
CA ILE A 137 -10.46 8.04 -20.57
C ILE A 137 -11.96 8.01 -20.87
N ILE A 138 -12.32 8.03 -22.16
CA ILE A 138 -13.69 7.84 -22.62
C ILE A 138 -13.74 6.61 -23.53
N VAL A 139 -14.67 5.68 -23.24
CA VAL A 139 -14.98 4.54 -24.11
C VAL A 139 -16.48 4.57 -24.43
N GLU A 140 -16.79 4.64 -25.72
CA GLU A 140 -18.16 4.71 -26.23
C GLU A 140 -18.44 3.56 -27.18
N GLY A 141 -19.43 2.72 -26.85
CA GLY A 141 -19.87 1.62 -27.72
C GLY A 141 -18.79 0.59 -28.05
N ALA A 142 -17.85 0.37 -27.13
CA ALA A 142 -16.78 -0.62 -27.26
C ALA A 142 -16.57 -1.38 -25.95
N GLY A 143 -16.21 -2.65 -26.07
CA GLY A 143 -15.72 -3.49 -24.97
C GLY A 143 -14.19 -3.53 -24.95
N GLY A 144 -13.63 -4.30 -24.03
CA GLY A 144 -12.18 -4.46 -23.93
C GLY A 144 -11.67 -4.58 -22.49
N GLU A 145 -10.37 -4.35 -22.31
CA GLU A 145 -9.66 -4.52 -21.06
C GLU A 145 -8.86 -3.26 -20.69
N ILE A 146 -9.02 -2.80 -19.45
CA ILE A 146 -8.23 -1.73 -18.86
C ILE A 146 -7.63 -2.28 -17.56
N SER A 147 -6.31 -2.47 -17.53
CA SER A 147 -5.60 -3.09 -16.40
C SER A 147 -4.48 -2.22 -15.87
N GLU A 148 -4.29 -2.23 -14.54
CA GLU A 148 -3.16 -1.59 -13.85
C GLU A 148 -2.92 -0.13 -14.29
N THR A 149 -3.99 0.59 -14.58
CA THR A 149 -3.93 1.92 -15.19
C THR A 149 -4.24 3.00 -14.17
N THR A 150 -3.39 4.03 -14.14
CA THR A 150 -3.56 5.19 -13.25
C THR A 150 -4.16 6.36 -14.02
N VAL A 151 -5.28 6.90 -13.54
CA VAL A 151 -5.87 8.15 -14.03
C VAL A 151 -5.83 9.18 -12.91
N ARG A 152 -5.15 10.30 -13.12
CA ARG A 152 -5.00 11.31 -12.07
C ARG A 152 -4.96 12.75 -12.57
N ASP A 153 -5.26 13.68 -11.69
CA ASP A 153 -5.11 15.12 -11.97
C ASP A 153 -5.90 15.57 -13.20
N VAL A 154 -7.17 15.16 -13.27
CA VAL A 154 -8.10 15.55 -14.33
C VAL A 154 -9.11 16.56 -13.81
N SER A 155 -9.50 17.53 -14.63
CA SER A 155 -10.39 18.61 -14.19
C SER A 155 -11.87 18.21 -14.18
N GLY A 156 -12.25 17.17 -14.94
CA GLY A 156 -13.58 16.57 -14.95
C GLY A 156 -13.56 15.12 -14.45
N ASP A 157 -14.20 14.23 -15.20
CA ASP A 157 -14.34 12.81 -14.84
C ASP A 157 -13.05 12.01 -15.14
N GLY A 158 -12.71 11.05 -14.27
CA GLY A 158 -11.58 10.14 -14.47
C GLY A 158 -11.77 9.23 -15.68
N MET A 159 -12.76 8.32 -15.60
CA MET A 159 -13.15 7.44 -16.70
C MET A 159 -14.64 7.58 -17.00
N VAL A 160 -15.00 7.56 -18.29
CA VAL A 160 -16.39 7.61 -18.76
C VAL A 160 -16.67 6.45 -19.70
N PHE A 161 -17.71 5.69 -19.41
CA PHE A 161 -18.20 4.59 -20.25
C PHE A 161 -19.61 4.92 -20.72
N ALA A 162 -19.78 5.04 -22.03
CA ALA A 162 -21.03 5.50 -22.64
C ALA A 162 -21.47 4.65 -23.84
N LEU A 163 -22.67 4.91 -24.33
CA LEU A 163 -23.21 4.32 -25.56
C LEU A 163 -23.13 2.78 -25.63
N GLY A 164 -23.43 2.11 -24.52
CA GLY A 164 -23.43 0.64 -24.44
C GLY A 164 -22.04 0.01 -24.27
N ALA A 165 -21.04 0.78 -23.85
CA ALA A 165 -19.71 0.25 -23.56
C ALA A 165 -19.74 -0.79 -22.42
N ASP A 166 -18.97 -1.86 -22.58
CA ASP A 166 -18.86 -2.98 -21.64
C ASP A 166 -17.40 -3.40 -21.35
N PRO A 167 -16.46 -2.47 -21.09
CA PRO A 167 -15.09 -2.83 -20.78
C PRO A 167 -14.98 -3.50 -19.40
N THR A 168 -13.96 -4.34 -19.28
CA THR A 168 -13.48 -4.87 -17.99
C THR A 168 -12.33 -4.01 -17.50
N VAL A 169 -12.46 -3.47 -16.29
CA VAL A 169 -11.47 -2.63 -15.63
C VAL A 169 -10.99 -3.34 -14.37
N THR A 170 -9.70 -3.66 -14.29
CA THR A 170 -9.10 -4.47 -13.22
C THR A 170 -7.81 -3.84 -12.70
N GLY A 171 -7.74 -3.52 -11.41
CA GLY A 171 -6.53 -2.91 -10.85
C GLY A 171 -6.33 -1.45 -11.27
N GLY A 172 -5.47 -0.75 -10.55
CA GLY A 172 -5.13 0.66 -10.81
C GLY A 172 -5.88 1.66 -9.94
N VAL A 173 -5.59 2.94 -10.19
CA VAL A 173 -5.95 4.06 -9.31
C VAL A 173 -6.57 5.19 -10.12
N ILE A 174 -7.74 5.67 -9.69
CA ILE A 174 -8.38 6.88 -10.22
C ILE A 174 -8.42 7.92 -9.11
N SER A 175 -7.63 8.99 -9.22
CA SER A 175 -7.56 9.96 -8.14
C SER A 175 -7.49 11.43 -8.58
N ARG A 176 -7.82 12.34 -7.66
CA ARG A 176 -7.69 13.80 -7.89
C ARG A 176 -8.45 14.24 -9.14
N CYS A 177 -9.72 13.83 -9.22
CA CYS A 177 -10.62 14.17 -10.32
C CYS A 177 -11.52 15.34 -9.89
N GLY A 178 -11.62 16.39 -10.71
CA GLY A 178 -12.51 17.53 -10.42
C GLY A 178 -14.00 17.19 -10.51
N GLY A 179 -14.36 16.15 -11.27
CA GLY A 179 -15.68 15.55 -11.33
C GLY A 179 -15.75 14.21 -10.58
N ARG A 180 -16.33 13.20 -11.22
CA ARG A 180 -16.44 11.83 -10.69
C ARG A 180 -15.16 11.06 -10.94
N GLY A 181 -14.92 10.01 -10.16
CA GLY A 181 -13.88 9.04 -10.51
C GLY A 181 -14.26 8.28 -11.78
N LEU A 182 -15.46 7.70 -11.78
CA LEU A 182 -15.96 6.89 -12.89
C LEU A 182 -17.42 7.22 -13.19
N TYR A 183 -17.75 7.39 -14.47
CA TYR A 183 -19.10 7.65 -14.93
C TYR A 183 -19.59 6.58 -15.91
N VAL A 184 -20.55 5.78 -15.47
CA VAL A 184 -21.22 4.75 -16.28
C VAL A 184 -22.54 5.31 -16.80
N TYR A 185 -22.63 5.51 -18.10
CA TYR A 185 -23.66 6.29 -18.75
C TYR A 185 -24.23 5.57 -19.98
N GLN A 186 -25.46 5.90 -20.38
CA GLN A 186 -26.10 5.44 -21.62
C GLN A 186 -26.00 3.93 -21.88
N TYR A 187 -26.69 3.13 -21.07
CA TYR A 187 -26.83 1.68 -21.22
C TYR A 187 -25.53 0.88 -21.13
N SER A 188 -24.47 1.46 -20.57
CA SER A 188 -23.18 0.81 -20.43
C SER A 188 -23.20 -0.26 -19.33
N ARG A 189 -22.39 -1.30 -19.50
CA ARG A 189 -22.33 -2.49 -18.64
C ARG A 189 -20.90 -2.92 -18.31
N PRO A 190 -20.05 -2.01 -17.82
CA PRO A 190 -18.67 -2.35 -17.51
C PRO A 190 -18.59 -3.30 -16.30
N SER A 191 -17.51 -4.08 -16.26
CA SER A 191 -17.12 -4.86 -15.07
C SER A 191 -15.93 -4.17 -14.42
N LEU A 192 -16.09 -3.73 -13.18
CA LEU A 192 -15.09 -3.00 -12.40
C LEU A 192 -14.63 -3.89 -11.24
N ALA A 193 -13.33 -4.14 -11.14
CA ALA A 193 -12.76 -4.98 -10.10
C ALA A 193 -11.45 -4.42 -9.55
N ASP A 194 -11.25 -4.51 -8.24
CA ASP A 194 -9.96 -4.26 -7.59
C ASP A 194 -9.40 -2.85 -7.87
N LEU A 195 -10.28 -1.83 -7.84
CA LEU A 195 -9.93 -0.44 -8.13
C LEU A 195 -9.88 0.41 -6.86
N GLU A 196 -8.96 1.38 -6.85
CA GLU A 196 -8.97 2.48 -5.88
C GLU A 196 -9.44 3.76 -6.56
N ILE A 197 -10.49 4.38 -6.01
CA ILE A 197 -11.03 5.65 -6.47
C ILE A 197 -11.01 6.64 -5.32
N GLY A 198 -10.36 7.79 -5.46
CA GLY A 198 -10.46 8.78 -4.41
C GLY A 198 -10.07 10.21 -4.74
N ASN A 199 -10.24 11.11 -3.78
CA ASN A 199 -10.02 12.55 -3.97
C ASN A 199 -10.83 13.11 -5.15
N THR A 200 -12.15 12.85 -5.17
CA THR A 200 -13.04 13.25 -6.27
C THR A 200 -13.93 14.44 -5.89
N GLY A 201 -14.20 15.31 -6.87
CA GLY A 201 -15.01 16.52 -6.70
C GLY A 201 -16.52 16.27 -6.69
N ALA A 202 -16.97 15.07 -7.04
CA ALA A 202 -18.36 14.61 -7.03
C ALA A 202 -18.48 13.22 -6.36
N GLU A 203 -19.39 12.36 -6.82
CA GLU A 203 -19.43 10.95 -6.45
C GLU A 203 -18.21 10.15 -6.98
N GLY A 204 -17.83 9.09 -6.26
CA GLY A 204 -16.76 8.20 -6.72
C GLY A 204 -17.13 7.50 -8.03
N ILE A 205 -18.28 6.81 -8.03
CA ILE A 205 -18.87 6.16 -9.20
C ILE A 205 -20.29 6.69 -9.42
N GLY A 206 -20.53 7.30 -10.57
CA GLY A 206 -21.88 7.68 -11.01
C GLY A 206 -22.43 6.72 -12.06
N VAL A 207 -23.65 6.23 -11.87
CA VAL A 207 -24.34 5.33 -12.80
C VAL A 207 -25.63 6.00 -13.26
N ALA A 208 -25.82 6.15 -14.56
CA ALA A 208 -26.98 6.85 -15.11
C ALA A 208 -27.44 6.31 -16.47
N HIS A 209 -28.66 6.69 -16.88
CA HIS A 209 -29.27 6.39 -18.18
C HIS A 209 -29.30 4.89 -18.56
N GLY A 210 -29.96 4.08 -17.72
CA GLY A 210 -30.21 2.67 -18.03
C GLY A 210 -28.98 1.76 -17.96
N SER A 211 -27.93 2.21 -17.28
CA SER A 211 -26.66 1.50 -17.17
C SER A 211 -26.67 0.46 -16.06
N ASN A 212 -25.94 -0.64 -16.25
CA ASN A 212 -25.91 -1.80 -15.35
C ASN A 212 -24.47 -2.30 -15.14
N PRO A 213 -23.64 -1.59 -14.36
CA PRO A 213 -22.28 -2.04 -14.07
C PRO A 213 -22.24 -3.20 -13.07
N VAL A 214 -21.13 -3.94 -13.10
CA VAL A 214 -20.75 -4.88 -12.05
C VAL A 214 -19.56 -4.28 -11.30
N ILE A 215 -19.72 -4.01 -10.01
CA ILE A 215 -18.71 -3.36 -9.16
C ILE A 215 -18.27 -4.37 -8.11
N ARG A 216 -17.00 -4.77 -8.12
CA ARG A 216 -16.44 -5.78 -7.21
C ARG A 216 -15.18 -5.27 -6.53
N ARG A 217 -15.10 -5.35 -5.20
CA ARG A 217 -13.87 -5.05 -4.44
C ARG A 217 -13.26 -3.70 -4.81
N VAL A 218 -14.11 -2.67 -4.94
CA VAL A 218 -13.66 -1.31 -5.22
C VAL A 218 -13.58 -0.53 -3.92
N THR A 219 -12.45 0.12 -3.70
CA THR A 219 -12.25 1.05 -2.58
C THR A 219 -12.55 2.46 -3.08
N VAL A 220 -13.42 3.17 -2.38
CA VAL A 220 -13.77 4.56 -2.71
C VAL A 220 -13.53 5.44 -1.51
N HIS A 221 -12.73 6.48 -1.66
CA HIS A 221 -12.38 7.34 -0.53
C HIS A 221 -12.22 8.82 -0.84
N ASP A 222 -12.34 9.67 0.17
CA ASP A 222 -12.12 11.12 0.06
C ASP A 222 -12.93 11.76 -1.08
N THR A 223 -14.23 11.46 -1.14
CA THR A 223 -15.15 11.96 -2.19
C THR A 223 -16.06 13.06 -1.64
N ARG A 224 -16.34 14.09 -2.44
CA ARG A 224 -17.31 15.14 -2.04
C ARG A 224 -18.76 14.64 -2.05
N GLY A 225 -19.08 13.67 -2.91
CA GLY A 225 -20.37 13.00 -2.97
C GLY A 225 -20.35 11.58 -2.39
N PRO A 226 -21.41 10.79 -2.59
CA PRO A 226 -21.45 9.38 -2.25
C PRO A 226 -20.34 8.58 -2.94
N ALA A 227 -19.98 7.42 -2.37
CA ALA A 227 -19.06 6.49 -3.02
C ALA A 227 -19.63 5.97 -4.35
N VAL A 228 -20.91 5.60 -4.36
CA VAL A 228 -21.63 5.16 -5.56
C VAL A 228 -23.01 5.82 -5.61
N THR A 229 -23.34 6.43 -6.74
CA THR A 229 -24.69 6.96 -7.02
C THR A 229 -25.29 6.24 -8.21
N VAL A 230 -26.50 5.69 -8.06
CA VAL A 230 -27.24 4.99 -9.11
C VAL A 230 -28.53 5.73 -9.43
N GLY A 231 -28.63 6.26 -10.65
CA GLY A 231 -29.76 7.02 -11.15
C GLY A 231 -30.99 6.17 -11.50
N PRO A 232 -32.17 6.79 -11.71
CA PRO A 232 -33.41 6.09 -12.01
C PRO A 232 -33.30 5.18 -13.25
N GLY A 233 -33.92 4.00 -13.17
CA GLY A 233 -33.93 3.03 -14.28
C GLY A 233 -32.58 2.36 -14.55
N CYS A 234 -31.57 2.58 -13.71
CA CYS A 234 -30.29 1.88 -13.75
C CYS A 234 -30.29 0.68 -12.80
N GLY A 235 -29.32 -0.20 -12.95
CA GLY A 235 -29.16 -1.35 -12.08
C GLY A 235 -27.71 -1.76 -11.93
N GLY A 236 -27.47 -3.03 -11.60
CA GLY A 236 -26.14 -3.59 -11.45
C GLY A 236 -25.95 -4.31 -10.13
N THR A 237 -24.71 -4.76 -9.90
CA THR A 237 -24.33 -5.47 -8.68
C THR A 237 -23.16 -4.75 -8.03
N ILE A 238 -23.24 -4.56 -6.73
CA ILE A 238 -22.17 -3.97 -5.92
C ILE A 238 -21.75 -5.01 -4.89
N GLU A 239 -20.53 -5.51 -4.99
CA GLU A 239 -19.99 -6.58 -4.14
C GLU A 239 -18.68 -6.12 -3.50
N GLY A 240 -18.63 -6.11 -2.16
CA GLY A 240 -17.39 -5.79 -1.44
C GLY A 240 -16.87 -4.36 -1.67
N LEU A 241 -17.76 -3.38 -1.85
CA LEU A 241 -17.41 -1.95 -1.87
C LEU A 241 -16.86 -1.52 -0.51
N ARG A 242 -15.74 -0.79 -0.51
CA ARG A 242 -15.10 -0.25 0.69
C ARG A 242 -15.11 1.29 0.68
N PRO A 243 -16.19 1.94 1.12
CA PRO A 243 -16.24 3.39 1.22
C PRO A 243 -15.52 3.89 2.48
N SER A 244 -14.75 4.97 2.38
CA SER A 244 -14.19 5.67 3.55
C SER A 244 -14.09 7.17 3.30
N ASN A 245 -14.50 7.99 4.27
CA ASN A 245 -14.52 9.46 4.09
C ASN A 245 -15.29 9.93 2.83
N THR A 246 -16.51 9.40 2.63
CA THR A 246 -17.43 9.78 1.55
C THR A 246 -18.70 10.41 2.12
N ALA A 247 -19.50 11.11 1.32
CA ALA A 247 -20.80 11.60 1.78
C ALA A 247 -21.74 10.45 2.16
N GLU A 248 -22.62 10.68 3.13
CA GLU A 248 -23.64 9.71 3.56
C GLU A 248 -24.98 9.94 2.84
N PRO A 249 -25.67 8.87 2.39
CA PRO A 249 -25.23 7.47 2.41
C PRO A 249 -24.12 7.19 1.39
N ALA A 250 -23.21 6.28 1.72
CA ALA A 250 -22.10 5.91 0.82
C ALA A 250 -22.58 5.32 -0.53
N VAL A 251 -23.70 4.58 -0.52
CA VAL A 251 -24.36 4.10 -1.73
C VAL A 251 -25.74 4.76 -1.84
N GLN A 252 -25.90 5.65 -2.81
CA GLN A 252 -27.15 6.35 -3.07
C GLN A 252 -27.88 5.72 -4.27
N ILE A 253 -29.04 5.13 -4.02
CA ILE A 253 -29.85 4.47 -5.05
C ILE A 253 -31.13 5.28 -5.27
N ALA A 254 -31.32 5.78 -6.48
CA ALA A 254 -32.51 6.52 -6.85
C ALA A 254 -33.75 5.60 -6.96
N ALA A 255 -34.94 6.17 -6.76
CA ALA A 255 -36.19 5.43 -6.91
C ALA A 255 -36.32 4.83 -8.33
N GLY A 256 -36.67 3.54 -8.40
CA GLY A 256 -36.79 2.81 -9.66
C GLY A 256 -35.48 2.23 -10.22
N ALA A 257 -34.37 2.36 -9.49
CA ALA A 257 -33.15 1.61 -9.78
C ALA A 257 -33.17 0.23 -9.11
N THR A 258 -32.60 -0.78 -9.77
CA THR A 258 -32.54 -2.17 -9.28
C THR A 258 -31.09 -2.59 -9.08
N VAL A 259 -30.56 -2.36 -7.89
CA VAL A 259 -29.16 -2.67 -7.54
C VAL A 259 -29.14 -3.76 -6.48
N GLU A 260 -28.37 -4.82 -6.73
CA GLU A 260 -28.07 -5.83 -5.72
C GLU A 260 -26.79 -5.42 -4.99
N VAL A 261 -26.92 -5.05 -3.72
CA VAL A 261 -25.77 -4.77 -2.85
C VAL A 261 -25.49 -6.02 -2.04
N ILE A 262 -24.38 -6.67 -2.38
CA ILE A 262 -23.87 -7.86 -1.71
C ILE A 262 -22.81 -7.35 -0.73
N GLU A 263 -23.19 -7.25 0.54
CA GLU A 263 -22.21 -7.07 1.60
C GLU A 263 -21.22 -8.24 1.53
N ALA A 264 -19.93 -7.92 1.59
CA ALA A 264 -18.92 -8.97 1.65
C ALA A 264 -19.18 -9.81 2.91
N SER A 265 -19.72 -11.02 2.74
CA SER A 265 -19.61 -12.07 3.75
C SER A 265 -18.11 -12.18 4.08
N PRO A 266 -17.70 -12.22 5.36
CA PRO A 266 -16.29 -12.26 5.73
C PRO A 266 -15.72 -13.64 5.43
N LEU A 267 -15.54 -13.94 4.14
CA LEU A 267 -14.70 -14.98 3.60
C LEU A 267 -14.12 -14.45 2.28
N THR A 268 -12.82 -14.18 2.37
CA THR A 268 -11.85 -14.05 1.27
C THR A 268 -12.10 -12.91 0.29
N ALA A 269 -11.56 -11.73 0.65
CA ALA A 269 -10.95 -10.85 -0.33
C ALA A 269 -10.09 -11.69 -1.29
N ALA A 270 -10.05 -11.33 -2.58
CA ALA A 270 -8.86 -11.59 -3.37
C ALA A 270 -7.75 -10.88 -2.62
N SER A 271 -7.06 -11.68 -1.83
CA SER A 271 -6.14 -11.24 -0.85
C SER A 271 -5.00 -10.60 -1.64
N SER A 272 -4.77 -9.31 -1.41
CA SER A 272 -3.48 -9.04 -0.81
C SER A 272 -3.38 -10.08 0.31
N GLY A 273 -2.51 -11.09 0.19
CA GLY A 273 -2.52 -12.31 1.03
C GLY A 273 -2.84 -12.02 2.50
N PRO A 274 -3.21 -13.00 3.34
CA PRO A 274 -3.08 -12.79 4.79
C PRO A 274 -1.71 -12.16 5.15
N ILE A 275 -0.70 -12.39 4.31
CA ILE A 275 0.60 -11.72 4.28
C ILE A 275 0.50 -10.21 4.01
N ASP A 276 -0.15 -9.77 2.94
CA ASP A 276 -0.19 -8.34 2.57
C ASP A 276 -1.09 -7.53 3.50
N GLU A 277 -2.14 -8.12 4.09
CA GLU A 277 -2.90 -7.46 5.17
C GLU A 277 -2.01 -7.23 6.40
N LEU A 278 -1.17 -8.22 6.73
CA LEU A 278 -0.21 -8.08 7.83
C LEU A 278 0.95 -7.13 7.48
N LEU A 279 1.34 -7.00 6.21
CA LEU A 279 2.28 -5.99 5.74
C LEU A 279 1.65 -4.59 5.75
N ALA A 280 0.36 -4.46 5.43
CA ALA A 280 -0.39 -3.22 5.59
C ALA A 280 -0.50 -2.84 7.07
N ASP A 281 -0.78 -3.79 7.96
CA ASP A 281 -0.73 -3.58 9.42
C ASP A 281 0.64 -3.06 9.86
N LEU A 282 1.73 -3.65 9.33
CA LEU A 282 3.09 -3.19 9.58
C LEU A 282 3.27 -1.74 9.09
N ASP A 283 2.73 -1.39 7.92
CA ASP A 283 2.80 -0.05 7.36
C ASP A 283 2.05 0.99 8.16
N THR A 284 0.93 0.60 8.77
CA THR A 284 0.24 1.50 9.68
C THR A 284 1.10 1.86 10.88
N MET A 285 2.03 1.02 11.34
CA MET A 285 2.86 1.33 12.52
C MET A 285 3.65 2.62 12.30
N VAL A 286 3.63 3.53 13.27
CA VAL A 286 4.33 4.82 13.17
C VAL A 286 5.84 4.58 13.15
N GLY A 287 6.55 5.26 12.24
CA GLY A 287 8.00 5.18 12.10
C GLY A 287 8.53 3.83 11.62
N LEU A 288 9.73 3.47 12.07
CA LEU A 288 10.40 2.18 11.84
C LEU A 288 10.74 1.84 10.37
N PRO A 289 11.32 2.77 9.58
CA PRO A 289 11.58 2.51 8.15
C PRO A 289 12.51 1.32 7.92
N GLU A 290 13.57 1.17 8.71
CA GLU A 290 14.51 0.05 8.58
C GLU A 290 13.87 -1.29 8.94
N VAL A 291 13.13 -1.35 10.04
CA VAL A 291 12.37 -2.55 10.46
C VAL A 291 11.37 -2.97 9.37
N LYS A 292 10.65 -2.00 8.81
CA LYS A 292 9.68 -2.21 7.73
C LYS A 292 10.34 -2.73 6.46
N GLY A 293 11.52 -2.24 6.12
CA GLY A 293 12.32 -2.73 5.00
C GLY A 293 12.79 -4.17 5.22
N GLU A 294 13.32 -4.46 6.41
CA GLU A 294 13.89 -5.77 6.72
C GLU A 294 12.83 -6.88 6.81
N VAL A 295 11.66 -6.59 7.40
CA VAL A 295 10.54 -7.55 7.45
C VAL A 295 10.05 -7.86 6.04
N ARG A 296 9.96 -6.87 5.14
CA ARG A 296 9.60 -7.12 3.73
C ARG A 296 10.62 -7.99 3.02
N ALA A 297 11.91 -7.67 3.16
CA ALA A 297 12.98 -8.46 2.56
C ALA A 297 12.94 -9.93 2.99
N LEU A 298 12.60 -10.19 4.27
CA LEU A 298 12.39 -11.54 4.78
C LEU A 298 11.17 -12.23 4.18
N VAL A 299 10.05 -11.52 4.03
CA VAL A 299 8.84 -12.05 3.39
C VAL A 299 9.13 -12.43 1.94
N ASP A 300 9.78 -11.54 1.18
CA ASP A 300 10.16 -11.76 -0.23
C ASP A 300 11.08 -12.98 -0.36
N GLU A 301 12.08 -13.10 0.52
CA GLU A 301 13.00 -14.24 0.54
C GLU A 301 12.26 -15.57 0.79
N ILE A 302 11.32 -15.60 1.75
CA ILE A 302 10.52 -16.78 2.05
C ILE A 302 9.64 -17.18 0.86
N GLN A 303 8.96 -16.22 0.22
CA GLN A 303 8.10 -16.49 -0.94
C GLN A 303 8.89 -17.03 -2.14
N VAL A 304 10.03 -16.41 -2.46
CA VAL A 304 10.91 -16.87 -3.53
C VAL A 304 11.41 -18.29 -3.27
N ASN A 305 11.80 -18.57 -2.02
CA ASN A 305 12.23 -19.90 -1.61
C ASN A 305 11.12 -20.95 -1.75
N GLU A 306 9.88 -20.58 -1.48
CA GLU A 306 8.74 -21.48 -1.66
C GLU A 306 8.45 -21.78 -3.14
N TRP A 307 8.56 -20.78 -4.02
CA TRP A 307 8.48 -21.00 -5.47
C TRP A 307 9.61 -21.91 -5.98
N ARG A 308 10.83 -21.75 -5.44
CA ARG A 308 11.96 -22.63 -5.75
C ARG A 308 11.69 -24.07 -5.33
N ARG A 309 11.14 -24.31 -4.13
CA ARG A 309 10.74 -25.65 -3.67
C ARG A 309 9.68 -26.26 -4.58
N THR A 310 8.66 -25.48 -4.93
CA THR A 310 7.57 -25.91 -5.82
C THR A 310 8.08 -26.28 -7.21
N ALA A 311 9.10 -25.58 -7.70
CA ALA A 311 9.78 -25.88 -8.96
C ALA A 311 10.80 -27.04 -8.88
N GLY A 312 10.94 -27.70 -7.72
CA GLY A 312 11.89 -28.79 -7.49
C GLY A 312 13.35 -28.36 -7.43
N LEU A 313 13.62 -27.06 -7.22
CA LEU A 313 14.96 -26.52 -7.09
C LEU A 313 15.45 -26.64 -5.63
N SER A 314 16.77 -26.81 -5.46
CA SER A 314 17.36 -26.76 -4.13
C SER A 314 17.27 -25.35 -3.55
N VAL A 315 16.95 -25.31 -2.26
CA VAL A 315 16.84 -24.10 -1.46
C VAL A 315 17.74 -24.27 -0.26
N GLY A 316 18.53 -23.24 0.06
CA GLY A 316 19.29 -23.22 1.30
C GLY A 316 18.35 -23.17 2.50
N GLY A 317 18.77 -23.70 3.64
CA GLY A 317 17.99 -23.55 4.87
C GLY A 317 18.10 -22.12 5.39
N VAL A 318 17.00 -21.36 5.36
CA VAL A 318 16.90 -20.04 5.98
C VAL A 318 16.74 -20.20 7.49
N SER A 319 17.37 -19.33 8.28
CA SER A 319 17.08 -19.21 9.71
C SER A 319 15.99 -18.16 9.91
N HIS A 320 14.96 -18.50 10.68
CA HIS A 320 13.86 -17.59 11.02
C HIS A 320 14.09 -16.89 12.37
N HIS A 321 15.29 -16.99 12.93
CA HIS A 321 15.64 -16.41 14.23
C HIS A 321 16.18 -15.00 14.06
N LEU A 322 15.70 -14.06 14.87
CA LEU A 322 16.00 -12.62 14.76
C LEU A 322 16.49 -12.02 16.08
N ILE A 323 17.30 -10.98 15.99
CA ILE A 323 17.67 -10.13 17.13
C ILE A 323 16.98 -8.77 16.99
N PHE A 324 16.22 -8.35 18.00
CA PHE A 324 15.60 -7.02 18.06
C PHE A 324 16.35 -6.13 19.05
N ALA A 325 17.13 -5.18 18.53
CA ALA A 325 17.97 -4.29 19.32
C ALA A 325 17.38 -2.88 19.37
N GLY A 326 17.18 -2.31 20.55
CA GLY A 326 16.78 -0.90 20.66
C GLY A 326 16.16 -0.52 22.00
N ALA A 327 15.87 0.77 22.18
CA ALA A 327 15.36 1.32 23.44
C ALA A 327 13.94 0.79 23.81
N PRO A 328 13.49 0.90 25.07
CA PRO A 328 12.16 0.48 25.48
C PRO A 328 11.10 1.34 24.79
N GLY A 329 9.96 0.73 24.44
CA GLY A 329 8.85 1.46 23.84
C GLY A 329 8.99 1.78 22.35
N THR A 330 9.96 1.18 21.65
CA THR A 330 10.15 1.34 20.18
C THR A 330 9.34 0.35 19.33
N GLY A 331 8.49 -0.48 19.94
CA GLY A 331 7.59 -1.37 19.20
C GLY A 331 8.07 -2.81 18.96
N LYS A 332 9.21 -3.23 19.51
CA LYS A 332 9.77 -4.60 19.40
C LYS A 332 8.74 -5.73 19.57
N THR A 333 8.03 -5.77 20.70
CA THR A 333 7.03 -6.82 21.00
C THR A 333 5.86 -6.80 20.01
N THR A 334 5.46 -5.61 19.56
CA THR A 334 4.37 -5.45 18.57
C THR A 334 4.79 -6.02 17.22
N VAL A 335 5.99 -5.68 16.74
CA VAL A 335 6.54 -6.21 15.48
C VAL A 335 6.77 -7.72 15.59
N ALA A 336 7.26 -8.23 16.73
CA ALA A 336 7.49 -9.66 16.92
C ALA A 336 6.21 -10.48 16.81
N ARG A 337 5.11 -9.98 17.39
CA ARG A 337 3.78 -10.61 17.27
C ARG A 337 3.28 -10.60 15.83
N LEU A 338 3.52 -9.51 15.10
CA LEU A 338 3.14 -9.41 13.69
C LEU A 338 3.96 -10.35 12.81
N TYR A 339 5.26 -10.46 13.08
CA TYR A 339 6.15 -11.40 12.40
C TYR A 339 5.70 -12.85 12.57
N GLY A 340 5.25 -13.26 13.76
CA GLY A 340 4.68 -14.59 13.96
C GLY A 340 3.43 -14.87 13.13
N LYS A 341 2.54 -13.87 13.00
CA LYS A 341 1.39 -13.96 12.11
C LYS A 341 1.81 -14.06 10.64
N LEU A 342 2.84 -13.31 10.23
CA LEU A 342 3.38 -13.35 8.86
C LEU A 342 3.94 -14.73 8.53
N LEU A 343 4.74 -15.32 9.43
CA LEU A 343 5.27 -16.67 9.24
C LEU A 343 4.17 -17.73 9.15
N LYS A 344 3.07 -17.57 9.90
CA LYS A 344 1.89 -18.43 9.76
C LYS A 344 1.22 -18.26 8.40
N ALA A 345 1.01 -17.02 7.98
CA ALA A 345 0.39 -16.71 6.71
C ALA A 345 1.23 -17.21 5.51
N LEU A 346 2.55 -17.21 5.64
CA LEU A 346 3.50 -17.78 4.68
C LEU A 346 3.60 -19.32 4.72
N GLY A 347 2.92 -19.98 5.65
CA GLY A 347 2.99 -21.44 5.81
C GLY A 347 4.32 -21.93 6.40
N VAL A 348 5.17 -21.04 6.91
CA VAL A 348 6.43 -21.40 7.58
C VAL A 348 6.15 -22.01 8.94
N LEU A 349 5.21 -21.43 9.69
CA LEU A 349 4.83 -21.90 11.03
C LEU A 349 3.34 -22.30 11.07
N PRO A 350 2.97 -23.42 11.71
CA PRO A 350 1.58 -23.89 11.72
C PRO A 350 0.61 -23.04 12.57
N ASP A 351 1.03 -22.51 13.72
CA ASP A 351 0.13 -21.84 14.68
C ASP A 351 0.34 -20.31 14.74
N GLY A 352 1.54 -19.82 14.48
CA GLY A 352 1.86 -18.38 14.59
C GLY A 352 1.64 -17.81 15.99
N GLY A 353 1.57 -18.69 17.00
CA GLY A 353 1.44 -18.34 18.41
C GLY A 353 2.61 -17.47 18.86
N PHE A 354 2.40 -16.70 19.92
CA PHE A 354 3.40 -15.78 20.44
C PHE A 354 3.59 -16.02 21.94
N THR A 355 4.77 -16.49 22.33
CA THR A 355 5.15 -16.75 23.71
C THR A 355 6.24 -15.77 24.13
N GLU A 356 5.92 -14.88 25.06
CA GLU A 356 6.86 -13.90 25.62
C GLU A 356 7.42 -14.40 26.96
N VAL A 357 8.75 -14.40 27.07
CA VAL A 357 9.48 -14.93 28.23
C VAL A 357 10.65 -14.02 28.60
N SER A 358 11.10 -14.14 29.84
CA SER A 358 12.26 -13.44 30.39
C SER A 358 13.27 -14.43 30.98
N ARG A 359 14.42 -13.95 31.46
CA ARG A 359 15.38 -14.78 32.22
C ARG A 359 14.73 -15.59 33.34
N ARG A 360 13.72 -15.04 34.02
CA ARG A 360 13.04 -15.70 35.15
C ARG A 360 12.26 -16.94 34.72
N ASP A 361 11.83 -16.99 33.47
CA ASP A 361 11.03 -18.06 32.91
C ASP A 361 11.90 -19.19 32.35
N LEU A 362 13.14 -18.89 31.97
CA LEU A 362 14.08 -19.85 31.40
C LEU A 362 15.02 -20.46 32.46
N VAL A 363 15.48 -19.65 33.43
CA VAL A 363 16.48 -20.08 34.41
C VAL A 363 15.81 -20.75 35.62
N GLY A 364 16.34 -21.91 36.02
CA GLY A 364 15.90 -22.67 37.19
C GLY A 364 16.47 -22.10 38.50
N GLN A 365 15.88 -22.51 39.62
CA GLN A 365 16.37 -22.14 40.97
C GLN A 365 17.42 -23.14 41.51
N TYR A 366 17.56 -24.30 40.87
CA TYR A 366 18.41 -25.41 41.32
C TYR A 366 19.26 -25.95 40.15
N ILE A 367 20.40 -26.55 40.47
CA ILE A 367 21.33 -27.13 39.48
C ILE A 367 20.63 -28.21 38.65
N GLY A 368 20.80 -28.18 37.33
CA GLY A 368 20.22 -29.14 36.39
C GLY A 368 18.75 -28.91 36.02
N HIS A 369 18.06 -27.96 36.66
CA HIS A 369 16.68 -27.62 36.32
C HIS A 369 16.57 -26.57 35.20
N THR A 370 17.66 -25.89 34.85
CA THR A 370 17.60 -24.78 33.88
C THR A 370 17.42 -25.29 32.46
N ALA A 371 18.18 -26.32 32.05
CA ALA A 371 17.98 -26.95 30.75
C ALA A 371 16.56 -27.52 30.59
N GLU A 372 16.02 -28.21 31.60
CA GLU A 372 14.65 -28.74 31.59
C GLU A 372 13.60 -27.63 31.45
N LYS A 373 13.72 -26.57 32.24
CA LYS A 373 12.78 -25.45 32.22
C LYS A 373 12.80 -24.71 30.89
N THR A 374 14.00 -24.49 30.33
CA THR A 374 14.19 -23.87 29.01
C THR A 374 13.56 -24.74 27.93
N THR A 375 13.78 -26.06 27.98
CA THR A 375 13.19 -27.02 27.03
C THR A 375 11.66 -27.01 27.10
N GLN A 376 11.07 -27.04 28.30
CA GLN A 376 9.61 -26.99 28.46
C GLN A 376 8.99 -25.72 27.89
N VAL A 377 9.64 -24.56 28.06
CA VAL A 377 9.17 -23.29 27.50
C VAL A 377 9.31 -23.26 25.98
N PHE A 378 10.41 -23.80 25.46
CA PHE A 378 10.66 -23.92 24.03
C PHE A 378 9.65 -24.84 23.35
N GLU A 379 9.44 -26.05 23.88
CA GLU A 379 8.49 -27.04 23.35
C GLU A 379 7.05 -26.50 23.33
N LYS A 380 6.66 -25.74 24.36
CA LYS A 380 5.36 -25.06 24.40
C LYS A 380 5.20 -23.98 23.33
N SER A 381 6.31 -23.50 22.76
CA SER A 381 6.33 -22.43 21.76
C SER A 381 6.55 -22.96 20.34
N LEU A 382 6.67 -24.28 20.17
CA LEU A 382 6.74 -24.93 18.85
C LEU A 382 5.50 -24.57 18.02
N GLY A 383 5.73 -24.36 16.74
CA GLY A 383 4.72 -23.89 15.78
C GLY A 383 4.47 -22.38 15.79
N GLY A 384 5.21 -21.62 16.62
CA GLY A 384 5.05 -20.19 16.80
C GLY A 384 6.36 -19.43 17.01
N VAL A 385 6.26 -18.27 17.67
CA VAL A 385 7.38 -17.38 17.99
C VAL A 385 7.65 -17.42 19.49
N LEU A 386 8.89 -17.76 19.86
CA LEU A 386 9.43 -17.58 21.20
C LEU A 386 10.17 -16.23 21.27
N PHE A 387 9.61 -15.28 22.01
CA PHE A 387 10.19 -13.96 22.23
C PHE A 387 10.83 -13.87 23.61
N ILE A 388 12.15 -13.66 23.66
CA ILE A 388 12.93 -13.55 24.89
C ILE A 388 13.29 -12.08 25.12
N ASP A 389 12.60 -11.43 26.06
CA ASP A 389 12.88 -10.04 26.41
C ASP A 389 14.10 -9.92 27.34
N GLU A 390 14.86 -8.85 27.15
CA GLU A 390 16.15 -8.59 27.81
C GLU A 390 17.08 -9.82 27.82
N ALA A 391 17.24 -10.49 26.67
CA ALA A 391 17.95 -11.76 26.54
C ALA A 391 19.42 -11.70 27.00
N TYR A 392 20.07 -10.54 26.88
CA TYR A 392 21.43 -10.30 27.40
C TYR A 392 21.56 -10.55 28.91
N THR A 393 20.46 -10.52 29.65
CA THR A 393 20.49 -10.87 31.08
C THR A 393 20.86 -12.33 31.29
N LEU A 394 20.70 -13.22 30.30
CA LEU A 394 21.10 -14.63 30.35
C LEU A 394 22.63 -14.79 30.40
N SER A 395 23.38 -14.00 29.61
CA SER A 395 24.85 -14.07 29.55
C SER A 395 25.54 -13.29 30.67
N ARG A 396 24.85 -12.34 31.31
CA ARG A 396 25.42 -11.60 32.44
C ARG A 396 25.64 -12.52 33.65
N SER A 397 26.89 -12.63 34.07
CA SER A 397 27.31 -13.31 35.31
C SER A 397 26.82 -12.54 36.53
N ALA A 398 25.57 -12.75 36.93
CA ALA A 398 25.04 -12.28 38.21
C ALA A 398 25.58 -13.18 39.35
N GLY A 399 26.84 -12.99 39.76
CA GLY A 399 27.47 -13.72 40.88
C GLY A 399 27.67 -15.23 40.62
N ASN A 400 27.67 -16.04 41.69
CA ASN A 400 27.82 -17.53 41.68
C ASN A 400 26.74 -18.30 40.87
N GLY A 401 25.90 -17.62 40.07
CA GLY A 401 24.85 -18.17 39.21
C GLY A 401 25.06 -17.95 37.71
N GLY A 402 26.29 -17.62 37.28
CA GLY A 402 26.65 -17.50 35.86
C GLY A 402 26.43 -18.80 35.07
N ASP A 403 26.67 -19.95 35.71
CA ASP A 403 26.57 -21.27 35.07
C ASP A 403 25.14 -21.60 34.60
N PHE A 404 24.11 -21.14 35.32
CA PHE A 404 22.72 -21.42 34.96
C PHE A 404 22.24 -20.61 33.75
N GLY A 405 22.71 -19.37 33.61
CA GLY A 405 22.37 -18.54 32.45
C GLY A 405 22.99 -19.11 31.18
N GLN A 406 24.25 -19.57 31.28
CA GLN A 406 24.94 -20.24 30.19
C GLN A 406 24.27 -21.59 29.83
N GLU A 407 23.86 -22.37 30.83
CA GLU A 407 23.10 -23.62 30.62
C GLU A 407 21.82 -23.39 29.82
N ALA A 408 21.09 -22.29 30.08
CA ALA A 408 19.90 -21.92 29.31
C ALA A 408 20.24 -21.56 27.85
N ILE A 409 21.34 -20.82 27.63
CA ILE A 409 21.80 -20.46 26.28
C ILE A 409 22.19 -21.70 25.49
N ASP A 410 22.94 -22.62 26.12
CA ASP A 410 23.42 -23.84 25.46
C ASP A 410 22.25 -24.77 25.09
N ALA A 411 21.25 -24.89 25.99
CA ALA A 411 20.01 -25.62 25.71
C ALA A 411 19.22 -24.96 24.57
N LEU A 412 19.09 -23.63 24.57
CA LEU A 412 18.38 -22.89 23.52
C LEU A 412 19.06 -23.05 22.15
N VAL A 413 20.38 -22.90 22.07
CA VAL A 413 21.15 -23.06 20.82
C VAL A 413 20.98 -24.46 20.24
N LYS A 414 21.01 -25.50 21.10
CA LYS A 414 20.77 -26.88 20.67
C LYS A 414 19.35 -27.05 20.11
N LEU A 415 18.33 -26.57 20.82
CA LEU A 415 16.93 -26.70 20.41
C LEU A 415 16.63 -25.90 19.13
N MET A 416 17.24 -24.73 18.95
CA MET A 416 17.16 -23.95 17.71
C MET A 416 17.74 -24.70 16.51
N GLU A 417 18.80 -25.49 16.70
CA GLU A 417 19.35 -26.34 15.64
C GLU A 417 18.42 -27.51 15.31
N ASP A 418 17.95 -28.21 16.35
CA ASP A 418 17.14 -29.41 16.21
C ASP A 418 15.74 -29.10 15.61
N HIS A 419 15.18 -27.92 15.88
CA HIS A 419 13.81 -27.52 15.50
C HIS A 419 13.76 -26.28 14.59
N ARG A 420 14.78 -26.05 13.78
CA ARG A 420 14.97 -24.86 12.93
C ARG A 420 13.77 -24.44 12.07
N ASP A 421 12.95 -25.39 11.61
CA ASP A 421 11.82 -25.16 10.71
C ASP A 421 10.46 -25.17 11.45
N GLU A 422 10.46 -25.39 12.76
CA GLU A 422 9.26 -25.55 13.58
C GLU A 422 9.00 -24.35 14.50
N ILE A 423 9.95 -23.42 14.64
CA ILE A 423 9.85 -22.29 15.57
C ILE A 423 10.71 -21.11 15.10
N ALA A 424 10.21 -19.89 15.34
CA ALA A 424 11.03 -18.68 15.25
C ALA A 424 11.39 -18.19 16.66
N VAL A 425 12.65 -17.83 16.86
CA VAL A 425 13.16 -17.35 18.17
C VAL A 425 13.60 -15.92 17.96
N ILE A 426 13.05 -15.01 18.76
CA ILE A 426 13.39 -13.59 18.72
C ILE A 426 13.98 -13.21 20.07
N VAL A 427 15.23 -12.78 20.08
CA VAL A 427 15.88 -12.23 21.28
C VAL A 427 15.84 -10.70 21.21
N ALA A 428 15.39 -10.06 22.29
CA ALA A 428 15.26 -8.62 22.35
C ALA A 428 16.08 -8.01 23.48
N GLY A 429 16.54 -6.78 23.27
CA GLY A 429 17.28 -6.03 24.29
C GLY A 429 17.79 -4.68 23.80
N TYR A 430 18.60 -4.04 24.64
CA TYR A 430 19.30 -2.82 24.31
C TYR A 430 20.46 -3.11 23.35
N THR A 431 20.74 -2.20 22.42
CA THR A 431 21.67 -2.44 21.31
C THR A 431 23.08 -2.83 21.77
N VAL A 432 23.64 -2.11 22.75
CA VAL A 432 24.99 -2.39 23.27
C VAL A 432 25.05 -3.78 23.93
N GLU A 433 24.08 -4.07 24.77
CA GLU A 433 23.97 -5.31 25.52
C GLU A 433 23.74 -6.53 24.62
N MET A 434 23.01 -6.38 23.52
CA MET A 434 22.79 -7.46 22.57
C MET A 434 24.08 -7.82 21.82
N ASN A 435 24.97 -6.86 21.55
CA ASN A 435 26.28 -7.14 20.98
C ASN A 435 27.14 -7.98 21.94
N ASP A 436 27.14 -7.64 23.22
CA ASP A 436 27.82 -8.42 24.26
C ASP A 436 27.23 -9.83 24.41
N PHE A 437 25.91 -9.96 24.29
CA PHE A 437 25.22 -11.26 24.34
C PHE A 437 25.62 -12.19 23.20
N LEU A 438 25.72 -11.69 21.97
CA LEU A 438 26.15 -12.49 20.82
C LEU A 438 27.62 -12.88 20.90
N ALA A 439 28.46 -12.01 21.46
CA ALA A 439 29.88 -12.30 21.68
C ALA A 439 30.10 -13.37 22.77
N ALA A 440 29.14 -13.55 23.69
CA ALA A 440 29.25 -14.49 24.80
C ALA A 440 29.21 -15.97 24.38
N ASN A 441 28.55 -16.30 23.25
CA ASN A 441 28.50 -17.67 22.74
C ASN A 441 28.56 -17.66 21.20
N PRO A 442 29.64 -18.20 20.58
CA PRO A 442 29.76 -18.30 19.12
C PRO A 442 28.59 -19.02 18.43
N GLY A 443 27.92 -19.95 19.14
CA GLY A 443 26.72 -20.63 18.66
C GLY A 443 25.58 -19.64 18.36
N LEU A 444 25.37 -18.63 19.20
CA LEU A 444 24.33 -17.61 18.99
C LEU A 444 24.54 -16.85 17.68
N GLY A 445 25.77 -16.38 17.42
CA GLY A 445 26.09 -15.60 16.22
C GLY A 445 25.87 -16.38 14.91
N SER A 446 25.95 -17.71 14.95
CA SER A 446 25.68 -18.55 13.78
C SER A 446 24.19 -18.90 13.57
N ARG A 447 23.36 -18.84 14.62
CA ARG A 447 21.94 -19.20 14.56
C ARG A 447 21.04 -17.98 14.38
N PHE A 448 21.45 -16.82 14.90
CA PHE A 448 20.82 -15.54 14.66
C PHE A 448 21.48 -14.85 13.47
N SER A 449 20.89 -15.00 12.28
CA SER A 449 21.47 -14.50 11.03
C SER A 449 21.28 -13.00 10.81
N LYS A 450 20.36 -12.36 11.53
CA LYS A 450 19.99 -10.96 11.31
C LYS A 450 19.67 -10.22 12.60
N THR A 451 20.16 -8.97 12.66
CA THR A 451 19.86 -7.99 13.70
C THR A 451 19.01 -6.88 13.11
N ILE A 452 17.88 -6.60 13.74
CA ILE A 452 16.97 -5.51 13.39
C ILE A 452 17.10 -4.44 14.48
N GLU A 453 17.54 -3.25 14.09
CA GLU A 453 17.65 -2.10 14.97
C GLU A 453 16.34 -1.30 15.03
N PHE A 454 15.93 -0.96 16.25
CA PHE A 454 14.73 -0.19 16.56
C PHE A 454 15.15 1.16 17.11
N GLU A 455 15.14 2.16 16.24
CA GLU A 455 15.48 3.55 16.57
C GLU A 455 14.45 4.20 17.51
N ASN A 456 14.87 5.29 18.15
CA ASN A 456 13.98 6.13 18.94
C ASN A 456 13.03 6.89 18.01
N TYR A 457 11.79 7.07 18.46
CA TYR A 457 10.83 7.92 17.77
C TYR A 457 11.22 9.40 17.89
N SER A 458 11.08 10.11 16.78
CA SER A 458 11.11 11.57 16.74
C SER A 458 9.89 12.18 17.47
N ALA A 459 9.98 13.46 17.82
CA ALA A 459 8.88 14.17 18.47
C ALA A 459 7.59 14.18 17.62
N SER A 460 7.70 14.29 16.30
CA SER A 460 6.57 14.22 15.37
C SER A 460 5.94 12.82 15.33
N GLU A 461 6.75 11.76 15.38
CA GLU A 461 6.25 10.38 15.47
C GLU A 461 5.57 10.11 16.81
N LEU A 462 6.11 10.62 17.92
CA LEU A 462 5.46 10.53 19.23
C LEU A 462 4.13 11.29 19.28
N LEU A 463 4.03 12.43 18.59
CA LEU A 463 2.77 13.16 18.46
C LEU A 463 1.72 12.31 17.72
N LEU A 464 2.09 11.66 16.61
CA LEU A 464 1.22 10.73 15.89
C LEU A 464 0.80 9.52 16.75
N ILE A 465 1.72 8.96 17.53
CA ILE A 465 1.42 7.87 18.46
C ILE A 465 0.43 8.34 19.53
N THR A 466 0.63 9.54 20.06
CA THR A 466 -0.24 10.16 21.06
C THR A 466 -1.65 10.36 20.52
N ASP A 467 -1.76 10.92 19.30
CA ASP A 467 -3.03 11.14 18.62
C ASP A 467 -3.82 9.82 18.44
N ARG A 468 -3.14 8.75 18.01
CA ARG A 468 -3.76 7.42 17.89
C ARG A 468 -4.22 6.83 19.23
N MET A 469 -3.45 7.04 20.30
CA MET A 469 -3.84 6.59 21.65
C MET A 469 -5.04 7.36 22.20
N VAL A 470 -5.16 8.64 21.85
CA VAL A 470 -6.29 9.50 22.20
C VAL A 470 -7.54 9.06 21.43
N ALA A 471 -7.44 8.94 20.11
CA ALA A 471 -8.53 8.50 19.24
C ALA A 471 -9.05 7.10 19.61
N GLY A 472 -8.15 6.15 19.89
CA GLY A 472 -8.51 4.79 20.33
C GLY A 472 -9.17 4.73 21.72
N GLY A 473 -9.19 5.82 22.47
CA GLY A 473 -9.91 5.95 23.74
C GLY A 473 -11.19 6.77 23.64
N ASP A 474 -11.71 7.02 22.44
CA ASP A 474 -12.86 7.89 22.15
C ASP A 474 -12.68 9.36 22.53
N TYR A 475 -11.45 9.81 22.76
CA TYR A 475 -11.11 11.20 23.04
C TYR A 475 -10.80 11.97 21.76
N LEU A 476 -10.96 13.29 21.82
CA LEU A 476 -10.61 14.25 20.78
C LEU A 476 -9.59 15.22 21.37
N LEU A 477 -8.46 15.38 20.68
CA LEU A 477 -7.43 16.32 21.08
C LEU A 477 -7.74 17.72 20.53
N ASP A 478 -7.72 18.72 21.40
CA ASP A 478 -7.82 20.12 21.01
C ASP A 478 -6.71 20.48 20.00
N PRO A 479 -7.01 21.10 18.84
CA PRO A 479 -5.99 21.56 17.90
C PRO A 479 -4.88 22.42 18.54
N ALA A 480 -5.19 23.15 19.62
CA ALA A 480 -4.20 23.95 20.36
C ALA A 480 -3.21 23.11 21.19
N ALA A 481 -3.49 21.83 21.44
CA ALA A 481 -2.63 20.92 22.20
C ALA A 481 -1.37 20.47 21.45
N GLY A 482 -1.34 20.61 20.12
CA GLY A 482 -0.23 20.15 19.28
C GLY A 482 1.11 20.79 19.65
N ALA A 483 1.18 22.11 19.81
CA ALA A 483 2.42 22.81 20.13
C ALA A 483 2.98 22.46 21.54
N PRO A 484 2.15 22.41 22.61
CA PRO A 484 2.57 21.90 23.92
C PRO A 484 3.10 20.45 23.88
N LEU A 485 2.46 19.56 23.13
CA LEU A 485 2.89 18.17 22.98
C LEU A 485 4.26 18.06 22.29
N THR A 486 4.44 18.73 21.16
CA THR A 486 5.73 18.74 20.44
C THR A 486 6.85 19.27 21.33
N SER A 487 6.61 20.40 22.03
CA SER A 487 7.59 21.00 22.94
C SER A 487 7.95 20.06 24.09
N TYR A 488 6.98 19.30 24.61
CA TYR A 488 7.22 18.29 25.63
C TYR A 488 8.12 17.16 25.10
N PHE A 489 7.82 16.63 23.92
CA PHE A 489 8.58 15.53 23.31
C PHE A 489 10.00 15.93 22.93
N ASP A 490 10.20 17.14 22.36
CA ASP A 490 11.53 17.66 22.04
C ASP A 490 12.42 17.76 23.29
N ARG A 491 11.84 18.17 24.43
CA ARG A 491 12.58 18.28 25.70
C ARG A 491 13.03 16.92 26.24
N ILE A 492 12.22 15.87 26.07
CA ILE A 492 12.51 14.55 26.64
C ILE A 492 13.30 13.64 25.69
N ALA A 493 13.26 13.88 24.38
CA ALA A 493 13.97 13.08 23.38
C ALA A 493 15.50 13.08 23.55
N GLY A 494 16.07 14.12 24.18
CA GLY A 494 17.50 14.21 24.50
C GLY A 494 17.93 13.55 25.82
N GLY A 495 17.02 12.93 26.57
CA GLY A 495 17.30 12.35 27.88
C GLY A 495 17.83 10.90 27.82
N PRO A 496 18.72 10.48 28.74
CA PRO A 496 19.30 9.14 28.75
C PRO A 496 18.30 7.98 29.03
N ASN A 497 17.08 8.30 29.49
CA ASN A 497 16.02 7.34 29.80
C ASN A 497 14.74 7.59 28.97
N PHE A 498 14.87 8.01 27.72
CA PHE A 498 13.72 8.25 26.85
C PHE A 498 12.95 6.95 26.57
N GLY A 499 11.73 6.86 27.11
CA GLY A 499 10.89 5.65 27.05
C GLY A 499 10.02 5.52 25.78
N ASN A 500 10.24 6.37 24.76
CA ASN A 500 9.51 6.34 23.48
C ASN A 500 7.98 6.29 23.67
N ALA A 501 7.28 5.34 23.05
CA ALA A 501 5.83 5.20 23.17
C ALA A 501 5.34 4.93 24.61
N ARG A 502 6.22 4.46 25.52
CA ARG A 502 5.86 4.35 26.95
C ARG A 502 5.70 5.72 27.60
N GLU A 503 6.52 6.70 27.21
CA GLU A 503 6.35 8.09 27.67
C GLU A 503 5.11 8.73 27.06
N ALA A 504 4.83 8.50 25.77
CA ALA A 504 3.58 8.95 25.14
C ALA A 504 2.34 8.40 25.87
N ARG A 505 2.33 7.10 26.20
CA ARG A 505 1.24 6.48 26.99
C ARG A 505 1.10 7.12 28.37
N ARG A 506 2.21 7.31 29.08
CA ARG A 506 2.23 7.96 30.39
C ARG A 506 1.66 9.38 30.32
N LEU A 507 2.00 10.13 29.28
CA LEU A 507 1.48 11.48 29.06
C LEU A 507 -0.03 11.46 28.82
N VAL A 508 -0.54 10.56 27.97
CA VAL A 508 -1.98 10.37 27.73
C VAL A 508 -2.75 10.05 29.00
N GLU A 509 -2.23 9.15 29.84
CA GLU A 509 -2.81 8.85 31.15
C GLU A 509 -2.85 10.10 32.05
N GLY A 510 -1.78 10.90 32.02
CA GLY A 510 -1.72 12.19 32.70
C GLY A 510 -2.77 13.18 32.21
N MET A 511 -2.95 13.30 30.89
CA MET A 511 -3.95 14.19 30.27
C MET A 511 -5.37 13.78 30.68
N ARG A 512 -5.70 12.48 30.63
CA ARG A 512 -7.01 11.96 31.08
C ARG A 512 -7.28 12.27 32.55
N LYS A 513 -6.24 12.17 33.39
CA LYS A 513 -6.35 12.52 34.81
C LYS A 513 -6.59 14.02 35.01
N ALA A 514 -5.90 14.89 34.27
CA ALA A 514 -6.11 16.32 34.32
C ALA A 514 -7.51 16.72 33.84
N GLN A 515 -7.97 16.14 32.74
CA GLN A 515 -9.33 16.31 32.21
C GLN A 515 -10.38 15.91 33.24
N SER A 516 -10.22 14.75 33.89
CA SER A 516 -11.12 14.28 34.94
C SER A 516 -11.23 15.27 36.11
N GLN A 517 -10.12 15.90 36.50
CA GLN A 517 -10.09 16.93 37.53
C GLN A 517 -10.80 18.21 37.07
N ARG A 518 -10.55 18.66 35.83
CA ARG A 518 -11.23 19.83 35.24
C ARG A 518 -12.74 19.62 35.17
N LEU A 519 -13.19 18.49 34.63
CA LEU A 519 -14.62 18.20 34.46
C LEU A 519 -15.33 18.12 35.81
N ARG A 520 -14.67 17.60 36.85
CA ARG A 520 -15.24 17.56 38.20
C ARG A 520 -15.47 18.95 38.80
N LEU A 521 -14.70 19.95 38.40
CA LEU A 521 -14.83 21.32 38.87
C LEU A 521 -15.97 22.09 38.22
N LEU A 522 -16.60 21.57 37.15
CA LEU A 522 -17.73 22.21 36.49
C LEU A 522 -18.99 22.33 37.37
N GLY A 523 -19.08 21.54 38.45
CA GLY A 523 -20.22 21.56 39.38
C GLY A 523 -21.55 21.06 38.78
N ARG A 524 -21.51 20.55 37.54
CA ARG A 524 -22.63 19.94 36.82
C ARG A 524 -22.18 18.68 36.10
N MET A 525 -23.13 17.91 35.57
CA MET A 525 -22.81 16.80 34.67
C MET A 525 -22.22 17.35 33.36
N PRO A 526 -21.03 16.86 32.93
CA PRO A 526 -20.46 17.22 31.64
C PRO A 526 -21.29 16.66 30.47
N THR A 527 -21.26 17.33 29.33
CA THR A 527 -21.84 16.81 28.09
C THR A 527 -20.96 15.71 27.48
N THR A 528 -21.50 14.97 26.51
CA THR A 528 -20.73 13.95 25.76
C THR A 528 -19.50 14.57 25.09
N ASP A 529 -19.62 15.76 24.52
CA ASP A 529 -18.49 16.44 23.87
C ASP A 529 -17.41 16.82 24.89
N GLU A 530 -17.80 17.37 26.04
CA GLU A 530 -16.86 17.72 27.13
C GLU A 530 -16.13 16.48 27.71
N LEU A 531 -16.80 15.32 27.71
CA LEU A 531 -16.19 14.05 28.14
C LEU A 531 -15.15 13.53 27.15
N ARG A 532 -15.27 13.90 25.86
CA ARG A 532 -14.35 13.47 24.80
C ARG A 532 -13.18 14.46 24.61
N GLU A 533 -13.36 15.73 24.91
CA GLU A 533 -12.33 16.75 24.68
C GLU A 533 -11.17 16.72 25.70
N LEU A 534 -9.94 16.60 25.18
CA LEU A 534 -8.68 16.87 25.90
C LEU A 534 -8.14 18.23 25.44
N LEU A 535 -8.10 19.19 26.36
CA LEU A 535 -7.69 20.57 26.04
C LEU A 535 -6.19 20.76 26.25
N ALA A 536 -5.64 21.83 25.66
CA ALA A 536 -4.23 22.19 25.83
C ALA A 536 -3.81 22.31 27.32
N ASP A 537 -4.69 22.79 28.19
CA ASP A 537 -4.44 22.89 29.64
C ASP A 537 -4.23 21.52 30.30
N ASP A 538 -4.89 20.46 29.81
CA ASP A 538 -4.68 19.10 30.32
C ASP A 538 -3.29 18.59 29.95
N VAL A 539 -2.81 18.95 28.76
CA VAL A 539 -1.45 18.64 28.30
C VAL A 539 -0.43 19.31 29.20
N LEU A 540 -0.57 20.61 29.45
CA LEU A 540 0.35 21.38 30.29
C LEU A 540 0.38 20.83 31.72
N ALA A 541 -0.79 20.51 32.28
CA ALA A 541 -0.91 19.88 33.59
C ALA A 541 -0.24 18.50 33.63
N ALA A 542 -0.40 17.67 32.59
CA ALA A 542 0.22 16.35 32.48
C ALA A 542 1.74 16.42 32.26
N ALA A 543 2.19 17.41 31.49
CA ALA A 543 3.60 17.68 31.19
C ALA A 543 4.38 18.29 32.38
N GLY A 544 3.67 18.68 33.45
CA GLY A 544 4.25 19.31 34.63
C GLY A 544 4.77 20.73 34.37
N VAL A 545 4.26 21.41 33.34
CA VAL A 545 4.62 22.78 32.99
C VAL A 545 3.45 23.67 33.42
N ARG A 546 3.63 24.40 34.52
CA ARG A 546 2.67 25.42 34.98
C ARG A 546 3.11 26.80 34.52
#